data_AF-A0A1G8C627-F1
#
_entry.id   AF-A0A1G8C627-F1
#
_cell.length_a   1.000
_cell.length_b   1.000
_cell.length_c   1.000
_cell.angle_alpha   90.00
_cell.angle_beta   90.00
_cell.angle_gamma   90.00
#
_symmetry.space_group_name_H-M   'P 1'
#
loop_
_entity.id
_entity.type
_entity.pdbx_description
1 polymer ?
#
loop_
_entity_poly.entity_id
_entity_poly.type
_entity_poly.pdbx_seq_one_letter_code
_entity_poly.pdbx_strand_id
1 'polypeptide(L)'
;MTYDPTAYALGGDPTITDPRERRLNAWANFGGRYRLTMPFMTEVVPGLWHGGVETGLILPEFIQYKLSLYPWEDYEIHHELAGRLDAPMFDDPDQSLDLVEDLATWVNDARAMGPTLVHCQAGVNRSSLIIAAALLQAGDVTTGQKAIDLIRGRRDPACLRNPAFEAWVRERGRVDTAGRR
;
A
#
# COMPACT_ATOMS: atom_id res chain seq x y z
N MET A 1 -8.37 -22.39 -8.26
CA MET A 1 -8.35 -20.94 -8.50
C MET A 1 -9.28 -20.30 -7.47
N THR A 2 -8.71 -19.65 -6.46
CA THR A 2 -9.47 -18.84 -5.51
C THR A 2 -9.87 -17.54 -6.22
N TYR A 3 -11.15 -17.17 -6.14
CA TYR A 3 -11.72 -15.99 -6.78
C TYR A 3 -11.62 -14.81 -5.82
N ASP A 4 -11.06 -13.68 -6.26
CA ASP A 4 -11.19 -12.41 -5.55
C ASP A 4 -12.43 -11.67 -6.07
N PRO A 5 -13.51 -11.52 -5.27
CA PRO A 5 -14.71 -10.82 -5.69
C PRO A 5 -14.50 -9.31 -5.93
N THR A 6 -13.38 -8.76 -5.48
CA THR A 6 -13.03 -7.33 -5.59
C THR A 6 -12.00 -7.05 -6.70
N ALA A 7 -11.57 -8.07 -7.44
CA ALA A 7 -10.54 -7.93 -8.45
C ALA A 7 -11.01 -7.12 -9.67
N TYR A 8 -10.09 -6.32 -10.22
CA TYR A 8 -10.27 -5.65 -11.49
C TYR A 8 -8.96 -5.64 -12.30
N ALA A 9 -9.09 -5.59 -13.63
CA ALA A 9 -7.93 -5.54 -14.51
C ALA A 9 -7.20 -4.20 -14.34
N LEU A 10 -5.92 -4.26 -14.00
CA LEU A 10 -5.09 -3.07 -13.80
C LEU A 10 -4.58 -2.53 -15.11
N GLY A 11 -4.15 -3.41 -16.02
CA GLY A 11 -3.65 -3.04 -17.34
C GLY A 11 -2.31 -2.33 -17.25
N GLY A 12 -1.37 -2.69 -18.11
CA GLY A 12 -0.06 -2.07 -18.18
C GLY A 12 0.73 -2.72 -19.31
N ASP A 13 1.71 -2.03 -19.86
CA ASP A 13 2.53 -2.59 -20.95
C ASP A 13 3.26 -3.85 -20.44
N PRO A 14 2.91 -5.06 -20.92
CA PRO A 14 3.49 -6.30 -20.42
C PRO A 14 4.95 -6.51 -20.82
N THR A 15 5.50 -5.67 -21.70
CA THR A 15 6.91 -5.71 -22.06
C THR A 15 7.81 -5.03 -21.04
N ILE A 16 7.25 -4.22 -20.15
CA ILE A 16 7.97 -3.53 -19.07
C ILE A 16 7.80 -4.35 -17.79
N THR A 17 8.88 -4.97 -17.32
CA THR A 17 8.86 -5.82 -16.12
C THR A 17 9.21 -5.07 -14.84
N ASP A 18 9.88 -3.91 -14.93
CA ASP A 18 10.20 -3.06 -13.77
C ASP A 18 8.93 -2.36 -13.27
N PRO A 19 8.48 -2.61 -12.02
CA PRO A 19 7.26 -2.03 -11.49
C PRO A 19 7.37 -0.53 -11.19
N ARG A 20 8.58 0.03 -11.18
CA ARG A 20 8.81 1.48 -11.04
C ARG A 20 8.55 2.21 -12.36
N GLU A 21 8.64 1.49 -13.48
CA GLU A 21 8.47 2.03 -14.82
C GLU A 21 7.10 1.64 -15.42
N ARG A 22 6.68 0.38 -15.25
CA ARG A 22 5.39 -0.10 -15.73
C ARG A 22 4.28 0.69 -15.05
N ARG A 23 3.44 1.34 -15.85
CA ARG A 23 2.29 2.10 -15.34
C ARG A 23 1.04 1.25 -15.40
N LEU A 24 0.35 1.16 -14.27
CA LEU A 24 -1.00 0.61 -14.25
C LEU A 24 -1.97 1.58 -14.93
N ASN A 25 -3.00 1.07 -15.60
CA ASN A 25 -3.94 1.82 -16.42
C ASN A 25 -5.36 1.29 -16.24
N ALA A 26 -5.91 1.55 -15.06
CA ALA A 26 -7.16 0.94 -14.62
C ALA A 26 -8.28 1.99 -14.49
N TRP A 27 -9.51 1.56 -14.71
CA TRP A 27 -10.68 2.35 -14.34
C TRP A 27 -11.13 1.97 -12.94
N ALA A 28 -11.13 2.94 -12.04
CA ALA A 28 -11.61 2.75 -10.69
C ALA A 28 -13.01 3.37 -10.55
N ASN A 29 -13.93 2.60 -9.97
CA ASN A 29 -15.34 2.98 -9.81
C ASN A 29 -15.58 3.75 -8.51
N PHE A 30 -14.82 4.83 -8.25
CA PHE A 30 -15.04 5.69 -7.09
C PHE A 30 -15.84 6.94 -7.50
N GLY A 31 -17.16 6.93 -7.31
CA GLY A 31 -18.02 8.12 -7.49
C GLY A 31 -18.02 8.73 -8.90
N GLY A 32 -17.55 7.99 -9.90
CA GLY A 32 -17.29 8.44 -11.27
C GLY A 32 -16.23 7.57 -11.94
N ARG A 33 -15.99 7.78 -13.24
CA ARG A 33 -14.92 7.09 -13.98
C ARG A 33 -13.57 7.77 -13.67
N TYR A 34 -12.89 7.33 -12.61
CA TYR A 34 -11.52 7.79 -12.33
C TYR A 34 -10.52 6.88 -13.03
N ARG A 35 -9.63 7.46 -13.83
CA ARG A 35 -8.55 6.70 -14.48
C ARG A 35 -7.31 6.73 -13.61
N LEU A 36 -6.90 5.56 -13.12
CA LEU A 36 -5.63 5.38 -12.45
C LEU A 36 -4.52 5.28 -13.49
N THR A 37 -3.49 6.11 -13.37
CA THR A 37 -2.31 6.02 -14.26
C THR A 37 -1.06 6.37 -13.47
N MET A 38 -0.51 5.37 -12.78
CA MET A 38 0.64 5.48 -11.87
C MET A 38 1.58 4.29 -12.03
N PRO A 39 2.87 4.40 -11.65
CA PRO A 39 3.74 3.22 -11.58
C PRO A 39 3.16 2.14 -10.66
N PHE A 40 3.42 0.88 -10.96
CA PHE A 40 3.04 -0.21 -10.06
C PHE A 40 3.67 -0.04 -8.68
N MET A 41 4.88 0.50 -8.58
CA MET A 41 5.62 0.67 -7.33
C MET A 41 6.16 2.11 -7.17
N THR A 42 6.07 2.67 -5.97
CA THR A 42 6.52 4.04 -5.65
C THR A 42 7.06 4.10 -4.23
N GLU A 43 8.17 4.81 -4.02
CA GLU A 43 8.67 5.10 -2.68
C GLU A 43 7.88 6.25 -2.03
N VAL A 44 7.29 6.00 -0.86
CA VAL A 44 6.47 6.99 -0.14
C VAL A 44 7.34 7.85 0.76
N VAL A 45 8.25 7.21 1.50
CA VAL A 45 9.34 7.81 2.29
C VAL A 45 10.55 6.90 2.15
N PRO A 46 11.79 7.38 2.42
CA PRO A 46 12.99 6.56 2.23
C PRO A 46 12.86 5.17 2.88
N GLY A 47 13.04 4.13 2.07
CA GLY A 47 12.97 2.72 2.51
C GLY A 47 11.56 2.13 2.60
N LEU A 48 10.49 2.92 2.44
CA LEU A 48 9.10 2.44 2.46
C LEU A 48 8.45 2.57 1.08
N TRP A 49 8.22 1.42 0.46
CA TRP A 49 7.70 1.28 -0.90
C TRP A 49 6.25 0.81 -0.87
N HIS A 50 5.44 1.42 -1.71
CA HIS A 50 4.02 1.14 -1.87
C HIS A 50 3.76 0.65 -3.29
N GLY A 51 3.03 -0.46 -3.44
CA GLY A 51 2.79 -1.01 -4.76
C GLY A 51 1.46 -1.73 -5.00
N GLY A 52 1.19 -1.97 -6.27
CA GLY A 52 0.26 -2.99 -6.77
C GLY A 52 1.04 -4.20 -7.29
N VAL A 53 0.40 -5.11 -8.00
CA VAL A 53 1.02 -6.25 -8.67
C VAL A 53 0.22 -6.63 -9.92
N GLU A 54 0.91 -7.16 -10.92
CA GLU A 54 0.37 -7.76 -12.12
C GLU A 54 1.40 -8.77 -12.65
N THR A 55 0.93 -9.81 -13.33
CA THR A 55 1.76 -10.87 -13.91
C THR A 55 2.88 -10.27 -14.78
N GLY A 56 4.09 -10.83 -14.64
CA GLY A 56 5.30 -10.40 -15.35
C GLY A 56 6.07 -9.25 -14.68
N LEU A 57 5.60 -8.72 -13.55
CA LEU A 57 6.38 -7.78 -12.76
C LEU A 57 7.49 -8.49 -11.98
N ILE A 58 8.72 -8.00 -12.12
CA ILE A 58 9.88 -8.51 -11.39
C ILE A 58 10.11 -7.62 -10.18
N LEU A 59 10.21 -8.22 -8.99
CA LEU A 59 10.50 -7.49 -7.76
C LEU A 59 11.94 -6.94 -7.83
N PRO A 60 12.16 -5.61 -7.67
CA PRO A 60 13.51 -5.06 -7.71
C PRO A 60 14.41 -5.65 -6.61
N GLU A 61 15.65 -5.99 -6.96
CA GLU A 61 16.61 -6.66 -6.05
C GLU A 61 16.92 -5.88 -4.77
N PHE A 62 16.75 -4.56 -4.78
CA PHE A 62 16.97 -3.73 -3.60
C PHE A 62 15.87 -3.88 -2.54
N ILE A 63 14.69 -4.42 -2.90
CA ILE A 63 13.62 -4.70 -1.95
C ILE A 63 14.00 -5.94 -1.14
N GLN A 64 14.21 -5.77 0.16
CA GLN A 64 14.62 -6.85 1.06
C GLN A 64 13.43 -7.46 1.82
N TYR A 65 12.39 -6.66 2.04
CA TYR A 65 11.19 -7.08 2.78
C TYR A 65 9.94 -6.84 1.97
N LYS A 66 8.98 -7.76 2.07
CA LYS A 66 7.71 -7.67 1.35
C LYS A 66 6.52 -8.09 2.20
N LEU A 67 5.53 -7.20 2.30
CA LEU A 67 4.19 -7.49 2.79
C LEU A 67 3.22 -7.56 1.61
N SER A 68 2.64 -8.73 1.37
CA SER A 68 1.53 -8.91 0.42
C SER A 68 0.19 -8.95 1.15
N LEU A 69 -0.73 -8.08 0.73
CA LEU A 69 -2.14 -8.12 1.13
C LEU A 69 -3.02 -8.79 0.08
N TYR A 70 -2.41 -9.37 -0.97
CA TYR A 70 -3.08 -9.91 -2.14
C TYR A 70 -2.54 -11.30 -2.47
N PRO A 71 -3.20 -12.39 -2.02
CA PRO A 71 -2.68 -13.75 -2.19
C PRO A 71 -2.82 -14.33 -3.60
N TRP A 72 -3.54 -13.66 -4.51
CA TRP A 72 -3.90 -14.24 -5.81
C TRP A 72 -2.90 -13.95 -6.93
N GLU A 73 -2.01 -12.99 -6.72
CA GLU A 73 -0.99 -12.62 -7.69
C GLU A 73 0.23 -12.10 -6.96
N ASP A 74 1.41 -12.40 -7.50
CA ASP A 74 2.68 -12.05 -6.88
C ASP A 74 3.70 -11.60 -7.93
N TYR A 75 4.71 -10.89 -7.46
CA TYR A 75 5.89 -10.55 -8.25
C TYR A 75 6.71 -11.81 -8.56
N GLU A 76 7.40 -11.79 -9.70
CA GLU A 76 8.54 -12.67 -9.94
C GLU A 76 9.71 -12.21 -9.06
N ILE A 77 10.28 -13.11 -8.27
CA ILE A 77 11.34 -12.79 -7.31
C ILE A 77 12.60 -13.54 -7.73
N HIS A 78 13.66 -12.80 -8.07
CA HIS A 78 14.93 -13.36 -8.55
C HIS A 78 16.08 -13.23 -7.53
N HIS A 79 15.75 -12.84 -6.30
CA HIS A 79 16.69 -12.66 -5.19
C HIS A 79 16.10 -13.16 -3.88
N GLU A 80 16.95 -13.38 -2.87
CA GLU A 80 16.47 -13.77 -1.54
C GLU A 80 15.88 -12.56 -0.80
N LEU A 81 14.69 -12.74 -0.20
CA LEU A 81 14.11 -11.76 0.69
C LEU A 81 14.57 -12.03 2.12
N ALA A 82 14.96 -10.96 2.82
CA ALA A 82 15.26 -11.00 4.25
C ALA A 82 13.99 -11.25 5.09
N GLY A 83 12.82 -10.85 4.58
CA GLY A 83 11.54 -11.17 5.21
C GLY A 83 10.36 -11.04 4.27
N ARG A 84 9.40 -11.94 4.43
CA ARG A 84 8.13 -11.94 3.69
C ARG A 84 6.99 -12.18 4.65
N LEU A 85 5.92 -11.41 4.51
CA LEU A 85 4.66 -11.63 5.19
C LEU A 85 3.52 -11.60 4.18
N ASP A 86 2.67 -12.61 4.19
CA ASP A 86 1.44 -12.65 3.40
C ASP A 86 0.26 -12.54 4.37
N ALA A 87 -0.51 -11.46 4.28
CA ALA A 87 -1.63 -11.17 5.15
C ALA A 87 -2.85 -10.73 4.30
N PRO A 88 -3.64 -11.68 3.79
CA PRO A 88 -4.76 -11.36 2.90
C PRO A 88 -5.72 -10.33 3.48
N MET A 89 -6.05 -9.30 2.71
CA MET A 89 -7.08 -8.33 3.03
C MET A 89 -7.98 -8.11 1.82
N PHE A 90 -9.28 -7.91 2.07
CA PHE A 90 -10.23 -7.50 1.04
C PHE A 90 -10.32 -5.97 0.99
N ASP A 91 -10.56 -5.41 -0.20
CA ASP A 91 -10.87 -3.99 -0.35
C ASP A 91 -12.38 -3.79 -0.18
N ASP A 92 -12.85 -4.08 1.03
CA ASP A 92 -14.26 -4.08 1.40
C ASP A 92 -14.46 -3.19 2.64
N PRO A 93 -15.50 -2.35 2.71
CA PRO A 93 -15.81 -1.56 3.90
C PRO A 93 -16.02 -2.40 5.18
N ASP A 94 -16.45 -3.65 5.06
CA ASP A 94 -16.71 -4.56 6.19
C ASP A 94 -15.48 -5.41 6.60
N GLN A 95 -14.33 -5.20 5.94
CA GLN A 95 -13.07 -5.85 6.28
C GLN A 95 -12.65 -5.50 7.72
N SER A 96 -12.36 -6.52 8.55
CA SER A 96 -11.80 -6.30 9.89
C SER A 96 -10.46 -5.57 9.81
N LEU A 97 -10.27 -4.62 10.72
CA LEU A 97 -9.12 -3.73 10.82
C LEU A 97 -8.22 -4.05 12.03
N ASP A 98 -8.47 -5.16 12.72
CA ASP A 98 -7.80 -5.51 13.98
C ASP A 98 -6.30 -5.74 13.78
N LEU A 99 -5.89 -6.26 12.62
CA LEU A 99 -4.49 -6.56 12.31
C LEU A 99 -3.70 -5.36 11.77
N VAL A 100 -4.35 -4.21 11.52
CA VAL A 100 -3.69 -3.09 10.84
C VAL A 100 -2.50 -2.56 11.64
N GLU A 101 -2.62 -2.47 12.96
CA GLU A 101 -1.56 -1.94 13.83
C GLU A 101 -0.37 -2.92 13.95
N ASP A 102 -0.65 -4.24 13.98
CA ASP A 102 0.37 -5.27 14.01
C ASP A 102 1.14 -5.34 12.68
N LEU A 103 0.42 -5.27 11.55
CA LEU A 103 1.03 -5.22 10.23
C LEU A 103 1.88 -3.96 10.03
N ALA A 104 1.42 -2.82 10.53
CA ALA A 104 2.19 -1.58 10.51
C ALA A 104 3.46 -1.67 11.37
N THR A 105 3.40 -2.36 12.51
CA THR A 105 4.57 -2.64 13.36
C THR A 105 5.58 -3.49 12.59
N TRP A 106 5.14 -4.58 11.98
CA TRP A 106 6.00 -5.43 11.14
C TRP A 106 6.65 -4.63 10.00
N VAL A 107 5.90 -3.76 9.33
CA VAL A 107 6.43 -2.89 8.26
C VAL A 107 7.50 -1.93 8.79
N ASN A 108 7.31 -1.37 9.99
CA ASN A 108 8.29 -0.47 10.60
C ASN A 108 9.56 -1.21 11.04
N ASP A 109 9.44 -2.41 11.59
CA ASP A 109 10.57 -3.27 11.93
C ASP A 109 11.35 -3.65 10.67
N ALA A 110 10.65 -4.09 9.62
CA ALA A 110 11.22 -4.43 8.33
C ALA A 110 11.94 -3.24 7.68
N ARG A 111 11.30 -2.06 7.62
CA ARG A 111 11.88 -0.88 6.96
C ARG A 111 13.07 -0.29 7.72
N ALA A 112 13.19 -0.55 9.01
CA ALA A 112 14.36 -0.19 9.80
C ALA A 112 15.59 -1.06 9.43
N MET A 113 15.37 -2.26 8.92
CA MET A 113 16.42 -3.19 8.49
C MET A 113 16.75 -3.09 7.00
N GLY A 114 15.77 -2.78 6.15
CA GLY A 114 16.01 -2.61 4.71
C GLY A 114 14.77 -2.16 3.92
N PRO A 115 14.93 -1.84 2.61
CA PRO A 115 13.82 -1.39 1.79
C PRO A 115 12.65 -2.38 1.79
N THR A 116 11.47 -1.88 2.15
CA THR A 116 10.27 -2.68 2.41
C THR A 116 9.15 -2.30 1.48
N LEU A 117 8.63 -3.29 0.73
CA LEU A 117 7.44 -3.14 -0.10
C LEU A 117 6.18 -3.57 0.67
N VAL A 118 5.16 -2.72 0.67
CA VAL A 118 3.78 -3.08 1.02
C VAL A 118 2.93 -2.99 -0.23
N HIS A 119 2.31 -4.11 -0.63
CA HIS A 119 1.46 -4.13 -1.82
C HIS A 119 0.14 -4.86 -1.61
N CYS A 120 -0.82 -4.52 -2.47
CA CYS A 120 -2.03 -5.30 -2.69
C CYS A 120 -2.19 -5.53 -4.20
N GLN A 121 -3.43 -5.65 -4.71
CA GLN A 121 -3.67 -5.72 -6.15
C GLN A 121 -3.25 -4.41 -6.85
N ALA A 122 -3.98 -3.32 -6.64
CA ALA A 122 -3.72 -2.05 -7.35
C ALA A 122 -2.71 -1.13 -6.64
N GLY A 123 -2.45 -1.38 -5.36
CA GLY A 123 -1.72 -0.44 -4.51
C GLY A 123 -2.49 0.85 -4.26
N VAL A 124 -3.79 0.77 -3.95
CA VAL A 124 -4.67 1.96 -3.80
C VAL A 124 -5.28 2.05 -2.41
N ASN A 125 -5.95 1.00 -1.92
CA ASN A 125 -6.67 1.05 -0.63
C ASN A 125 -5.99 0.23 0.46
N ARG A 126 -6.03 -1.12 0.36
CA ARG A 126 -5.50 -2.05 1.37
C ARG A 126 -4.06 -1.72 1.80
N SER A 127 -3.15 -1.56 0.83
CA SER A 127 -1.76 -1.23 1.10
C SER A 127 -1.60 0.22 1.61
N SER A 128 -2.39 1.17 1.12
CA SER A 128 -2.40 2.55 1.65
C SER A 128 -2.77 2.61 3.13
N LEU A 129 -3.70 1.76 3.57
CA LEU A 129 -4.11 1.68 4.97
C LEU A 129 -2.93 1.27 5.86
N ILE A 130 -2.20 0.21 5.50
CA ILE A 130 -1.03 -0.25 6.25
C ILE A 130 0.10 0.78 6.19
N ILE A 131 0.35 1.38 5.02
CA ILE A 131 1.35 2.45 4.88
C ILE A 131 1.00 3.64 5.78
N ALA A 132 -0.26 4.08 5.80
CA ALA A 132 -0.70 5.20 6.65
C ALA A 132 -0.50 4.90 8.14
N ALA A 133 -0.87 3.70 8.57
CA ALA A 133 -0.64 3.24 9.94
C ALA A 133 0.85 3.21 10.29
N ALA A 134 1.70 2.69 9.40
CA ALA A 134 3.15 2.64 9.60
C ALA A 134 3.77 4.04 9.73
N LEU A 135 3.38 4.98 8.84
CA LEU A 135 3.83 6.37 8.88
C LEU A 135 3.45 7.08 10.20
N LEU A 136 2.24 6.82 10.71
CA LEU A 136 1.76 7.37 11.98
C LEU A 136 2.51 6.78 13.18
N GLN A 137 2.67 5.46 13.21
CA GLN A 137 3.37 4.76 14.29
C GLN A 137 4.85 5.17 14.37
N ALA A 138 5.52 5.30 13.22
CA ALA A 138 6.91 5.75 13.14
C ALA A 138 7.11 7.24 13.45
N GLY A 139 6.03 8.03 13.45
CA GLY A 139 6.08 9.47 13.65
C GLY A 139 6.55 10.26 12.41
N ASP A 140 6.54 9.66 11.22
CA ASP A 140 6.84 10.35 9.96
C ASP A 140 5.82 11.46 9.67
N VAL A 141 4.59 11.27 10.18
CA VAL A 141 3.49 12.23 10.13
C VAL A 141 2.75 12.24 11.46
N THR A 142 2.16 13.39 11.81
CA THR A 142 1.53 13.59 13.12
C THR A 142 0.03 13.29 13.15
N THR A 143 -0.63 13.24 11.99
CA THR A 143 -2.09 13.05 11.86
C THR A 143 -2.43 12.18 10.66
N GLY A 144 -3.56 11.48 10.74
CA GLY A 144 -4.04 10.64 9.65
C GLY A 144 -4.28 11.41 8.36
N GLN A 145 -4.75 12.65 8.45
CA GLN A 145 -4.86 13.53 7.28
C GLN A 145 -3.50 13.74 6.60
N LYS A 146 -2.43 14.00 7.36
CA LYS A 146 -1.08 14.14 6.78
C LYS A 146 -0.59 12.84 6.15
N ALA A 147 -0.92 11.68 6.73
CA ALA A 147 -0.60 10.39 6.13
C ALA A 147 -1.29 10.21 4.77
N ILE A 148 -2.59 10.52 4.71
CA ILE A 148 -3.40 10.47 3.49
C ILE A 148 -2.83 11.40 2.42
N ASP A 149 -2.55 12.65 2.78
CA ASP A 149 -2.02 13.65 1.85
C ASP A 149 -0.65 13.25 1.31
N LEU A 150 0.23 12.72 2.16
CA LEU A 150 1.54 12.23 1.75
C LEU A 150 1.41 11.06 0.75
N ILE A 151 0.60 10.05 1.06
CA ILE A 151 0.40 8.90 0.17
C ILE A 151 -0.19 9.34 -1.17
N ARG A 152 -1.24 10.17 -1.15
CA ARG A 152 -1.89 10.68 -2.35
C ARG A 152 -0.96 11.56 -3.19
N GLY A 153 -0.13 12.38 -2.54
CA GLY A 153 0.84 13.24 -3.20
C GLY A 153 2.02 12.50 -3.82
N ARG A 154 2.41 11.34 -3.26
CA ARG A 154 3.50 10.52 -3.81
C ARG A 154 3.04 9.54 -4.88
N ARG A 155 1.83 9.00 -4.74
CA ARG A 155 1.36 7.91 -5.58
C ARG A 155 0.24 8.35 -6.53
N ASP A 156 -0.96 8.53 -6.02
CA ASP A 156 -2.11 8.98 -6.80
C ASP A 156 -3.22 9.53 -5.88
N PRO A 157 -3.93 10.61 -6.27
CA PRO A 157 -5.05 11.17 -5.50
C PRO A 157 -6.16 10.18 -5.14
N ALA A 158 -6.26 9.06 -5.84
CA ALA A 158 -7.20 7.98 -5.58
C ALA A 158 -6.82 7.07 -4.41
N CYS A 159 -5.60 7.17 -3.87
CA CYS A 159 -5.18 6.32 -2.77
C CYS A 159 -6.04 6.56 -1.52
N LEU A 160 -6.39 5.46 -0.83
CA LEU A 160 -7.20 5.44 0.37
C LEU A 160 -8.56 6.15 0.19
N ARG A 161 -9.39 5.63 -0.72
CA ARG A 161 -10.78 6.09 -0.97
C ARG A 161 -11.83 5.09 -0.51
N ASN A 162 -11.44 3.93 0.01
CA ASN A 162 -12.36 3.07 0.76
C ASN A 162 -12.83 3.84 2.01
N PRO A 163 -14.14 4.10 2.19
CA PRO A 163 -14.64 4.95 3.28
C PRO A 163 -14.29 4.46 4.68
N ALA A 164 -14.33 3.14 4.91
CA ALA A 164 -13.99 2.57 6.21
C ALA A 164 -12.50 2.77 6.52
N PHE A 165 -11.63 2.53 5.54
CA PHE A 165 -10.18 2.68 5.72
C PHE A 165 -9.79 4.15 5.87
N GLU A 166 -10.39 5.04 5.08
CA GLU A 166 -10.15 6.47 5.17
C GLU A 166 -10.62 7.02 6.53
N ALA A 167 -11.81 6.64 7.00
CA ALA A 167 -12.29 7.03 8.33
C ALA A 167 -11.36 6.54 9.44
N TRP A 168 -10.98 5.26 9.40
CA TRP A 168 -10.06 4.65 10.38
C TRP A 168 -8.72 5.39 10.45
N VAL A 169 -8.16 5.81 9.31
CA VAL A 169 -6.90 6.59 9.30
C VAL A 169 -7.14 8.00 9.83
N ARG A 170 -8.22 8.68 9.41
CA ARG A 170 -8.53 10.06 9.80
C ARG A 170 -8.72 10.23 11.31
N GLU A 171 -9.25 9.21 11.96
CA GLU A 171 -9.44 9.19 13.42
C GLU A 171 -8.12 9.05 14.20
N ARG A 172 -6.99 8.81 13.51
CA ARG A 172 -5.67 8.68 14.13
C ARG A 172 -4.84 9.96 14.07
N GLY A 173 -4.06 10.16 15.12
CA GLY A 173 -3.15 11.29 15.27
C GLY A 173 -3.05 11.67 16.74
N ARG A 174 -1.88 12.12 17.18
CA ARG A 174 -1.74 12.65 18.54
C ARG A 174 -2.57 13.93 18.62
N VAL A 175 -3.61 13.93 19.45
CA VAL A 175 -4.11 15.18 20.02
C VAL A 175 -2.99 15.62 20.97
N ASP A 176 -2.17 16.57 20.55
CA ASP A 176 -1.29 17.28 21.47
C ASP A 176 -2.19 17.93 22.52
N THR A 177 -2.35 17.25 23.66
CA THR A 177 -2.82 17.87 24.90
C THR A 177 -1.66 18.62 25.55
N ALA A 178 -0.99 19.48 24.78
CA ALA A 178 -0.06 20.46 25.29
C ALA A 178 -0.83 21.77 25.50
N GLY A 179 -1.57 21.85 26.61
CA GLY A 179 -2.37 23.04 26.94
C GLY A 179 -3.24 22.94 28.20
N ARG A 180 -2.84 22.16 29.20
CA ARG A 180 -3.30 22.36 30.59
C ARG A 180 -2.10 22.41 31.50
N ARG A 181 -1.62 23.63 31.75
CA ARG A 181 -1.05 24.11 33.01
C ARG A 181 -1.02 25.62 32.96
#